data_AF-A0A9R0TDG7-F1
#
_entry.id   AF-A0A9R0TDG7-F1
#
_cell.length_a   1.000
_cell.length_b   1.000
_cell.length_c   1.000
_cell.angle_alpha   90.00
_cell.angle_beta   90.00
_cell.angle_gamma   90.00
#
_symmetry.space_group_name_H-M   'P 1'
#
loop_
_entity.id
_entity.type
_entity.pdbx_description
1 polymer ?
#
loop_
_entity_poly.entity_id
_entity_poly.type
_entity_poly.pdbx_seq_one_letter_code
_entity_poly.pdbx_strand_id
1 'polypeptide(L)'
;MAMAVASSTMEVDQDLPGFRFHPTEEELLGFYLSRVALGKKLHFDIIGTLNIYRHDPWDLPGMAKIGEREWYFFVPRDRKAGSGGH
;
A
#
# COMPACT_ATOMS: atom_id res chain seq x y z
N MET A 1 -2.18 4.32 -35.63
CA MET A 1 -1.77 3.05 -34.99
C MET A 1 -1.16 3.44 -33.65
N ALA A 2 -1.86 3.18 -32.55
CA ALA A 2 -1.48 3.64 -31.21
C ALA A 2 -0.98 2.46 -30.39
N MET A 3 0.30 2.45 -29.98
CA MET A 3 0.91 1.55 -28.97
C MET A 3 2.22 2.22 -28.53
N ALA A 4 2.65 2.28 -27.28
CA ALA A 4 2.07 1.97 -25.98
C ALA A 4 2.79 2.91 -24.98
N VAL A 5 2.08 3.53 -24.04
CA VAL A 5 2.70 4.23 -22.91
C VAL A 5 3.38 3.15 -22.08
N ALA A 6 4.71 3.14 -22.07
CA ALA A 6 5.48 2.34 -21.14
C ALA A 6 5.06 2.76 -19.73
N SER A 7 4.38 1.86 -19.02
CA SER A 7 4.13 2.01 -17.59
C SER A 7 5.51 1.97 -16.94
N SER A 8 6.07 3.14 -16.64
CA SER A 8 7.34 3.29 -15.94
C SER A 8 7.17 2.71 -14.53
N THR A 9 7.45 1.42 -14.39
CA THR A 9 7.67 0.82 -13.07
C THR A 9 9.01 1.38 -12.63
N MET A 10 8.96 2.47 -11.88
CA MET A 10 10.11 3.01 -11.19
C MET A 10 10.51 1.94 -10.17
N GLU A 11 11.47 1.11 -10.57
CA GLU A 11 12.27 0.32 -9.65
C GLU A 11 12.84 1.34 -8.67
N VAL A 12 12.27 1.39 -7.45
CA VAL A 12 12.84 2.22 -6.39
C VAL A 12 14.26 1.71 -6.26
N ASP A 13 15.22 2.53 -6.67
CA ASP A 13 16.64 2.26 -6.54
C ASP A 13 16.92 2.10 -5.05
N GLN A 14 16.81 0.86 -4.57
CA GLN A 14 17.09 0.43 -3.20
C GLN A 14 18.60 0.34 -2.95
N ASP A 15 19.43 0.77 -3.92
CA ASP A 15 20.88 0.63 -3.90
C ASP A 15 21.59 1.79 -3.18
N LEU A 16 20.87 2.85 -2.78
CA LEU A 16 21.46 3.94 -1.98
C LEU A 16 21.40 3.60 -0.48
N PRO A 17 22.55 3.37 0.19
CA PRO A 17 22.57 2.98 1.60
C PRO A 17 21.93 4.08 2.46
N GLY A 18 20.79 3.74 3.08
CA GLY A 18 20.05 4.63 3.97
C GLY A 18 18.72 5.13 3.42
N PHE A 19 18.46 5.04 2.12
CA PHE A 19 17.12 5.31 1.59
C PHE A 19 16.20 4.13 1.91
N ARG A 20 15.21 4.37 2.75
CA ARG A 20 14.25 3.36 3.19
C ARG A 20 12.86 3.94 3.20
N PHE A 21 11.87 3.06 3.05
CA PHE A 21 10.48 3.46 3.18
C PHE A 21 10.20 3.84 4.64
N HIS A 22 10.17 5.14 4.90
CA HIS A 22 9.85 5.71 6.22
C HIS A 22 8.94 6.92 6.04
N PRO A 23 7.70 6.71 5.56
CA PRO A 23 6.75 7.79 5.31
C PRO A 23 6.30 8.44 6.62
N THR A 24 6.00 9.73 6.55
CA THR A 24 5.33 10.45 7.64
C THR A 24 3.85 10.07 7.74
N GLU A 25 3.21 10.37 8.88
CA GLU A 25 1.77 10.14 9.07
C GLU A 25 0.92 10.86 8.02
N GLU A 26 1.31 12.09 7.65
CA GLU A 26 0.63 12.88 6.63
C GLU A 26 0.72 12.24 5.24
N GLU A 27 1.88 11.65 4.90
CA GLU A 27 2.04 10.93 3.64
C GLU A 27 1.24 9.62 3.62
N LEU A 28 1.24 8.87 4.73
CA LEU A 28 0.45 7.65 4.86
C LEU A 28 -1.04 7.91 4.62
N LEU A 29 -1.59 8.96 5.23
CA LEU A 29 -3.01 9.29 5.12
C LEU A 29 -3.34 10.02 3.81
N GLY A 30 -2.63 11.12 3.54
CA GLY A 30 -2.92 12.06 2.46
C GLY A 30 -2.53 11.54 1.07
N PHE A 31 -1.47 10.75 0.98
CA PHE A 31 -0.98 10.22 -0.29
C PHE A 31 -1.34 8.76 -0.50
N TYR A 32 -0.96 7.86 0.42
CA TYR A 32 -1.13 6.42 0.23
C TYR A 32 -2.58 5.98 0.43
N LEU A 33 -3.13 6.21 1.62
CA LEU A 33 -4.49 5.76 1.97
C LEU A 33 -5.57 6.46 1.14
N SER A 34 -5.47 7.79 1.01
CA SER A 34 -6.44 8.58 0.22
C SER A 34 -6.52 8.11 -1.23
N ARG A 35 -5.39 7.79 -1.88
CA ARG A 35 -5.39 7.29 -3.27
C ARG A 35 -6.04 5.92 -3.38
N VAL A 36 -5.75 4.99 -2.46
CA VAL A 36 -6.39 3.66 -2.45
C VAL A 36 -7.89 3.79 -2.19
N ALA A 37 -8.31 4.65 -1.26
CA ALA A 37 -9.72 4.89 -0.98
C ALA A 37 -10.48 5.50 -2.18
N LEU A 38 -9.80 6.32 -2.99
CA LEU A 38 -10.34 6.91 -4.22
C LEU A 38 -10.22 5.98 -5.44
N GLY A 39 -9.70 4.76 -5.29
CA GLY A 39 -9.46 3.83 -6.40
C GLY A 39 -8.41 4.33 -7.40
N LYS A 40 -7.59 5.30 -7.01
CA LYS A 40 -6.51 5.83 -7.86
C LYS A 40 -5.34 4.85 -7.84
N LYS A 41 -4.84 4.52 -9.03
CA LYS A 41 -3.63 3.69 -9.16
C LYS A 41 -2.45 4.40 -8.50
N LEU A 42 -1.83 3.76 -7.51
CA LEU A 42 -0.54 4.19 -6.98
C LEU A 42 0.52 3.87 -8.03
N HIS A 43 1.45 4.79 -8.24
CA HIS A 43 2.56 4.55 -9.15
C HIS A 43 3.56 3.55 -8.57
N PHE A 44 3.60 3.47 -7.24
CA PHE A 44 4.44 2.57 -6.47
C PHE A 44 3.56 1.62 -5.64
N ASP A 45 3.64 0.33 -5.92
CA ASP A 45 2.87 -0.71 -5.22
C ASP A 45 3.62 -1.20 -3.96
N ILE A 46 3.95 -0.25 -3.08
CA ILE A 46 4.82 -0.45 -1.92
C ILE A 46 4.06 -1.06 -0.73
N ILE A 47 2.80 -0.67 -0.53
CA ILE A 47 1.95 -1.13 0.56
C ILE A 47 0.94 -2.14 0.00
N GLY A 48 0.99 -3.38 0.47
CA GLY A 48 0.05 -4.43 0.06
C GLY A 48 -1.28 -4.38 0.79
N THR A 49 -2.34 -4.87 0.15
CA THR A 49 -3.63 -5.10 0.83
C THR A 49 -3.64 -6.47 1.50
N LEU A 50 -3.83 -6.51 2.82
CA LEU A 50 -3.83 -7.74 3.61
C LEU A 50 -4.83 -7.64 4.75
N ASN A 51 -5.64 -8.68 4.96
CA ASN A 51 -6.47 -8.79 6.15
C ASN A 51 -5.63 -9.31 7.32
N ILE A 52 -4.94 -8.40 7.99
CA ILE A 52 -4.03 -8.71 9.10
C ILE A 52 -4.71 -9.49 10.24
N TYR A 53 -6.03 -9.38 10.42
CA TYR A 53 -6.76 -10.08 11.49
C TYR A 53 -6.89 -11.59 11.27
N ARG A 54 -6.52 -12.09 10.09
CA ARG A 54 -6.51 -13.52 9.77
C ARG A 54 -5.14 -14.17 9.92
N HIS A 55 -4.13 -13.39 10.29
CA HIS A 55 -2.74 -13.82 10.36
C HIS A 55 -2.18 -13.50 11.73
N ASP A 56 -1.25 -14.32 12.17
CA ASP A 56 -0.51 -14.05 13.38
C ASP A 56 0.50 -12.91 13.15
N PRO A 57 0.79 -12.10 14.18
CA PRO A 57 1.65 -10.93 14.04
C PRO A 57 3.09 -11.27 13.60
N TRP A 58 3.56 -12.48 13.87
CA TRP A 58 4.89 -12.96 13.46
C TRP A 58 4.95 -13.41 11.99
N ASP A 59 3.82 -13.70 11.35
CA ASP A 59 3.75 -14.03 9.92
C ASP A 59 3.66 -12.78 9.04
N LEU A 60 3.16 -11.66 9.59
CA LEU A 60 3.01 -10.39 8.87
C LEU A 60 4.28 -9.91 8.17
N PRO A 61 5.48 -9.93 8.80
CA PRO A 61 6.72 -9.53 8.13
C PRO A 61 6.98 -10.25 6.81
N GLY A 62 6.66 -11.55 6.73
CA GLY A 62 6.83 -12.36 5.52
C GLY A 62 5.79 -12.07 4.43
N MET A 63 4.73 -11.36 4.77
CA MET A 63 3.64 -10.97 3.85
C MET A 63 3.77 -9.53 3.35
N ALA A 64 4.71 -8.75 3.92
CA ALA A 64 4.96 -7.38 3.50
C ALA A 64 5.69 -7.34 2.14
N LYS A 65 5.38 -6.33 1.32
CA LYS A 65 6.08 -6.12 0.04
C LYS A 65 7.45 -5.47 0.23
N ILE A 66 7.61 -4.67 1.28
CA ILE A 66 8.84 -4.00 1.67
C ILE A 66 8.88 -3.84 3.19
N GLY A 67 10.08 -3.61 3.72
CA GLY A 67 10.28 -3.22 5.11
C GLY A 67 11.19 -4.19 5.85
N GLU A 68 12.16 -3.65 6.57
CA GLU A 68 13.10 -4.43 7.38
C GLU A 68 12.74 -4.41 8.87
N ARG A 69 12.20 -3.27 9.34
CA ARG A 69 11.84 -3.05 10.75
C ARG A 69 10.37 -2.70 10.96
N GLU A 70 9.75 -2.14 9.93
CA GLU A 70 8.37 -1.66 9.93
C GLU A 70 7.70 -2.17 8.66
N TRP A 71 6.46 -2.62 8.80
CA TRP A 71 5.69 -3.18 7.70
C TRP A 71 4.32 -2.52 7.63
N TYR A 72 3.90 -2.19 6.42
CA TYR A 72 2.69 -1.42 6.16
C TYR A 72 1.71 -2.25 5.34
N PHE A 73 0.45 -2.25 5.76
CA PHE A 73 -0.63 -2.99 5.11
C PHE A 73 -1.87 -2.11 4.97
N PHE A 74 -2.51 -2.16 3.80
CA PHE A 74 -3.89 -1.75 3.66
C PHE A 74 -4.79 -2.86 4.18
N VAL A 75 -5.47 -2.60 5.28
CA VAL A 75 -6.43 -3.54 5.83
C VAL A 75 -7.80 -3.25 5.23
N PRO A 76 -8.45 -4.22 4.55
CA PRO A 76 -9.81 -4.04 4.10
C PRO A 76 -10.70 -3.85 5.33
N ARG A 77 -11.13 -2.62 5.57
CA ARG A 77 -12.15 -2.34 6.57
C ARG A 77 -13.46 -2.76 5.98
N ASP A 78 -14.20 -3.62 6.68
CA ASP A 78 -15.58 -3.94 6.33
C ASP A 78 -16.34 -2.61 6.28
N ARG A 79 -16.55 -2.12 5.06
CA ARG A 79 -17.43 -1.00 4.85
C ARG A 79 -18.80 -1.66 4.87
N LYS A 80 -19.39 -1.74 6.06
CA LYS A 80 -20.85 -1.82 6.21
C LYS A 80 -21.44 -0.54 5.61
N ALA A 81 -21.35 -0.42 4.28
CA ALA A 81 -21.97 0.61 3.48
C ALA A 81 -23.44 0.23 3.38
N GLY A 82 -24.28 0.92 4.16
CA GLY A 82 -25.71 1.01 3.91
C GLY A 82 -26.51 -0.26 4.18
N SER A 83 -26.98 -0.41 5.41
CA SER A 83 -28.33 -0.93 5.64
C SER A 83 -29.04 0.04 6.58
N GLY A 84 -29.28 1.24 6.07
CA GLY A 84 -30.35 2.11 6.54
C GLY A 84 -31.28 2.32 5.34
N GLY A 85 -32.51 1.80 5.42
CA GLY A 85 -33.59 2.10 4.47
C GLY A 85 -34.25 0.88 3.84
N HIS A 86 -35.17 0.23 4.56
CA HIS A 86 -36.52 -0.05 4.07
C HIS A 86 -37.49 -0.21 5.24
#